data_AF-A0A4U3B036-F1
#
_entry.id   AF-A0A4U3B036-F1
#
_cell.length_a   1.000
_cell.length_b   1.000
_cell.length_c   1.000
_cell.angle_alpha   90.00
_cell.angle_beta   90.00
_cell.angle_gamma   90.00
#
_symmetry.space_group_name_H-M   'P 1'
#
loop_
_entity.id
_entity.type
_entity.pdbx_description
1 polymer ?
#
loop_
_entity_poly.entity_id
_entity_poly.type
_entity_poly.pdbx_seq_one_letter_code
_entity_poly.pdbx_strand_id
1 'polypeptide(L)'
;AHKMIQNQVSAFLQLAEKERAILQVVQEAIGLSKEIRQKWDEIRERFINSITQDITYSQESGLAHTGLNKEIVARAWFAMNEMFLWTIVKNDKKIDLEEIVHTLTEMYTTGLYK
;
A
#
# COMPACT_ATOMS: atom_id res chain seq x y z
N ALA A 1 -2.70 1.59 16.73
CA ALA A 1 -2.22 1.57 15.33
C ALA A 1 -3.18 0.81 14.42
N HIS A 2 -3.59 -0.40 14.79
CA HIS A 2 -4.43 -1.30 13.99
C HIS A 2 -5.61 -0.64 13.23
N LYS A 3 -6.63 -0.13 13.92
CA LYS A 3 -7.81 0.46 13.27
C LYS A 3 -7.47 1.60 12.30
N MET A 4 -6.46 2.41 12.62
CA MET A 4 -6.01 3.50 11.75
C MET A 4 -5.40 2.93 10.46
N ILE A 5 -4.52 1.93 10.58
CA ILE A 5 -3.90 1.24 9.45
C ILE A 5 -4.96 0.55 8.59
N GLN A 6 -5.92 -0.12 9.23
CA GLN A 6 -7.05 -0.75 8.55
C GLN A 6 -7.84 0.26 7.70
N ASN A 7 -8.14 1.42 8.26
CA ASN A 7 -8.84 2.49 7.53
C ASN A 7 -8.01 3.03 6.36
N GLN A 8 -6.69 3.18 6.52
CA GLN A 8 -5.81 3.64 5.45
C GLN A 8 -5.73 2.64 4.29
N VAL A 9 -5.56 1.35 4.60
CA VAL A 9 -5.55 0.26 3.59
C VAL A 9 -6.90 0.19 2.88
N SER A 10 -8.00 0.25 3.64
CA SER A 10 -9.35 0.27 3.09
C SER A 10 -9.53 1.45 2.12
N ALA A 11 -9.19 2.67 2.54
CA ALA A 11 -9.30 3.85 1.68
C ALA A 11 -8.44 3.72 0.40
N PHE A 12 -7.22 3.19 0.51
CA PHE A 12 -6.32 2.99 -0.63
C PHE A 12 -6.89 1.99 -1.64
N LEU A 13 -7.43 0.86 -1.17
CA LEU A 13 -7.98 -0.17 -2.06
C LEU A 13 -9.39 0.17 -2.57
N GLN A 14 -10.20 0.91 -1.80
CA GLN A 14 -11.48 1.46 -2.28
C GLN A 14 -11.27 2.49 -3.40
N LEU A 15 -10.18 3.27 -3.36
CA LEU A 15 -9.80 4.15 -4.47
C LEU A 15 -9.60 3.34 -5.76
N ALA A 16 -9.00 2.15 -5.67
CA ALA A 16 -8.78 1.29 -6.82
C ALA A 16 -10.10 0.82 -7.46
N GLU A 17 -11.10 0.53 -6.65
CA GLU A 17 -12.43 0.18 -7.13
C GLU A 17 -13.16 1.37 -7.74
N LYS A 18 -13.14 2.52 -7.05
CA LYS A 18 -13.81 3.75 -7.47
C LYS A 18 -13.25 4.32 -8.77
N GLU A 19 -11.92 4.37 -8.88
CA GLU A 19 -11.21 4.99 -10.01
C GLU A 19 -10.72 3.95 -11.03
N ARG A 20 -11.32 2.75 -11.01
CA ARG A 20 -10.91 1.58 -11.82
C ARG A 20 -10.65 1.91 -13.28
N ALA A 21 -11.57 2.62 -13.93
CA ALA A 21 -11.44 2.94 -15.36
C ALA A 21 -10.19 3.80 -15.65
N ILE A 22 -9.91 4.79 -14.81
CA ILE A 22 -8.72 5.64 -14.94
C ILE A 22 -7.46 4.80 -14.67
N LEU A 23 -7.48 3.98 -13.62
CA LEU A 23 -6.35 3.14 -13.25
C LEU A 23 -6.03 2.05 -14.28
N GLN A 24 -7.02 1.56 -15.03
CA GLN A 24 -6.80 0.66 -16.17
C GLN A 24 -6.01 1.36 -17.27
N VAL A 25 -6.39 2.59 -17.65
CA VAL A 25 -5.65 3.40 -18.63
C VAL A 25 -4.24 3.68 -18.14
N VAL A 26 -4.07 4.03 -16.86
CA VAL A 26 -2.75 4.24 -16.25
C VAL A 26 -1.91 2.96 -16.31
N GLN A 27 -2.50 1.80 -15.97
CA GLN A 27 -1.80 0.52 -15.99
C GLN A 27 -1.24 0.18 -17.38
N GLU A 28 -2.04 0.36 -18.43
CA GLU A 28 -1.61 0.17 -19.81
C GLU A 28 -0.50 1.17 -20.19
N ALA A 29 -0.71 2.45 -19.85
CA ALA A 29 0.22 3.52 -20.18
C ALA A 29 1.57 3.41 -19.45
N ILE A 30 1.62 2.88 -18.22
CA ILE A 30 2.88 2.58 -17.51
C ILE A 30 3.74 1.62 -18.35
N GLY A 31 3.12 0.68 -19.07
CA GLY A 31 3.82 -0.26 -19.95
C GLY A 31 4.44 0.38 -21.19
N LEU A 32 3.88 1.49 -21.67
CA LEU A 32 4.15 2.04 -23.00
C LEU A 32 4.79 3.45 -22.98
N SER A 33 4.58 4.24 -21.92
CA SER A 33 5.11 5.59 -21.76
C SER A 33 6.09 5.67 -20.59
N LYS A 34 7.29 6.19 -20.88
CA LYS A 34 8.33 6.43 -19.86
C LYS A 34 7.90 7.53 -18.89
N GLU A 35 7.21 8.55 -19.39
CA GLU A 35 6.74 9.69 -18.61
C GLU A 35 5.68 9.24 -17.59
N ILE A 36 4.72 8.41 -18.01
CA ILE A 36 3.70 7.87 -17.11
C ILE A 36 4.33 6.92 -16.08
N ARG A 37 5.26 6.05 -16.50
CA ARG A 37 6.02 5.20 -15.58
C ARG A 37 6.75 6.02 -14.53
N GLN A 38 7.49 7.05 -14.94
CA GLN A 38 8.21 7.92 -14.03
C GLN A 38 7.26 8.61 -13.04
N LYS A 39 6.10 9.09 -13.51
CA LYS A 39 5.11 9.71 -12.63
C LYS A 39 4.53 8.72 -11.62
N TRP A 40 4.32 7.48 -12.01
CA TRP A 40 3.89 6.43 -11.09
C TRP A 40 4.99 6.09 -10.06
N ASP A 41 6.25 6.00 -10.49
CA ASP A 41 7.38 5.78 -9.60
C ASP A 41 7.53 6.93 -8.58
N GLU A 42 7.34 8.18 -9.00
CA GLU A 42 7.29 9.35 -8.10
C GLU A 42 6.15 9.26 -7.08
N ILE A 43 4.97 8.77 -7.49
CA ILE A 43 3.85 8.52 -6.56
C ILE A 43 4.24 7.43 -5.55
N ARG A 44 4.77 6.30 -6.02
CA ARG A 44 5.22 5.19 -5.18
C ARG A 44 6.22 5.66 -4.12
N GLU A 45 7.26 6.39 -4.52
CA GLU A 45 8.29 6.85 -3.58
C GLU A 45 7.74 7.84 -2.54
N ARG A 46 6.77 8.70 -2.90
CA ARG A 46 6.11 9.57 -1.91
C ARG A 46 5.38 8.77 -0.83
N PHE A 47 4.66 7.72 -1.20
CA PHE A 47 3.99 6.85 -0.22
C PHE A 47 5.01 6.09 0.64
N ILE A 48 6.05 5.50 0.04
CA ILE A 48 7.09 4.78 0.77
C ILE A 48 7.78 5.70 1.79
N ASN A 49 8.08 6.95 1.42
CA ASN A 49 8.67 7.92 2.32
C ASN A 49 7.76 8.25 3.50
N SER A 50 6.46 8.46 3.26
CA SER A 50 5.47 8.69 4.32
C SER A 50 5.39 7.50 5.28
N ILE A 51 5.29 6.27 4.74
CA ILE A 51 5.25 5.05 5.56
C ILE A 51 6.54 4.91 6.37
N THR A 52 7.70 5.20 5.78
CA THR A 52 9.00 5.15 6.47
C THR A 52 9.05 6.12 7.65
N GLN A 53 8.46 7.32 7.53
CA GLN A 53 8.35 8.28 8.62
C GLN A 53 7.46 7.76 9.75
N ASP A 54 6.30 7.18 9.43
CA ASP A 54 5.38 6.59 10.42
C ASP A 54 6.01 5.41 11.17
N ILE A 55 6.77 4.56 10.46
CA ILE A 55 7.53 3.46 11.06
C ILE A 55 8.64 4.01 11.95
N THR A 56 9.40 5.01 11.47
CA THR A 56 10.46 5.66 12.25
C THR A 56 9.91 6.16 13.59
N TYR A 57 8.82 6.93 13.54
CA TYR A 57 8.18 7.44 14.76
C TYR A 57 7.70 6.32 15.68
N SER A 58 7.11 5.27 15.13
CA SER A 58 6.64 4.11 15.91
C SER A 58 7.79 3.36 16.58
N GLN A 59 8.93 3.20 15.90
CA GLN A 59 10.13 2.57 16.45
C GLN A 59 10.79 3.43 17.54
N GLU A 60 10.95 4.74 17.30
CA GLU A 60 11.53 5.69 18.25
C GLU A 60 10.66 5.86 19.51
N SER A 61 9.33 5.77 19.36
CA SER A 61 8.37 5.79 20.47
C SER A 61 8.27 4.45 21.21
N GLY A 62 9.03 3.44 20.80
CA GLY A 62 9.05 2.10 21.42
C GLY A 62 7.84 1.21 21.08
N LEU A 63 6.91 1.69 20.25
CA LEU A 63 5.67 1.02 19.84
C LEU A 63 5.89 -0.09 18.80
N ALA A 64 6.97 -0.02 18.03
CA ALA A 64 7.32 -0.99 17.00
C ALA A 64 8.66 -1.70 17.27
N HIS A 65 8.86 -2.84 16.62
CA HIS A 65 10.11 -3.58 16.66
C HIS A 65 11.25 -2.79 16.01
N THR A 66 12.28 -2.46 16.78
CA THR A 66 13.47 -1.72 16.31
C THR A 66 14.46 -2.60 15.52
N GLY A 67 14.29 -3.92 15.56
CA GLY A 67 15.12 -4.87 14.80
C GLY A 67 14.76 -4.98 13.32
N LEU A 68 13.66 -4.38 12.88
CA LEU A 68 13.24 -4.38 11.49
C LEU A 68 13.78 -3.13 10.77
N ASN A 69 14.34 -3.31 9.58
CA ASN A 69 14.75 -2.19 8.73
C ASN A 69 13.50 -1.47 8.18
N LYS A 70 13.31 -0.22 8.60
CA LYS A 70 12.13 0.60 8.28
C LYS A 70 11.94 0.85 6.79
N GLU A 71 13.01 1.06 6.02
CA GLU A 71 12.91 1.27 4.58
C GLU A 71 12.45 0.00 3.84
N ILE A 72 12.95 -1.17 4.25
CA ILE A 72 12.51 -2.46 3.70
C ILE A 72 11.05 -2.71 4.06
N VAL A 73 10.65 -2.50 5.32
CA VAL A 73 9.26 -2.68 5.75
C VAL A 73 8.32 -1.75 4.97
N ALA A 74 8.68 -0.47 4.80
CA ALA A 74 7.85 0.48 4.05
C ALA A 74 7.67 0.08 2.58
N ARG A 75 8.74 -0.36 1.92
CA ARG A 75 8.70 -0.84 0.53
C ARG A 75 7.87 -2.11 0.39
N ALA A 76 8.05 -3.07 1.28
CA ALA A 76 7.28 -4.31 1.29
C ALA A 76 5.79 -4.04 1.52
N TRP A 77 5.47 -3.17 2.48
CA TRP A 77 4.11 -2.77 2.78
C TRP A 77 3.42 -2.10 1.59
N PHE A 78 4.09 -1.12 0.96
CA PHE A 78 3.54 -0.47 -0.22
C PHE A 78 3.37 -1.47 -1.38
N ALA A 79 4.35 -2.34 -1.63
CA ALA A 79 4.29 -3.32 -2.71
C ALA A 79 3.12 -4.31 -2.56
N MET A 80 2.85 -4.78 -1.34
CA MET A 80 1.69 -5.65 -1.06
C MET A 80 0.37 -4.93 -1.38
N ASN A 81 0.22 -3.69 -0.91
CA ASN A 81 -0.96 -2.87 -1.20
C ASN A 81 -1.11 -2.59 -2.71
N GLU A 82 -0.01 -2.24 -3.39
CA GLU A 82 0.04 -1.98 -4.83
C GLU A 82 -0.37 -3.22 -5.64
N MET A 83 0.07 -4.42 -5.24
CA MET A 83 -0.33 -5.68 -5.87
C MET A 83 -1.86 -5.85 -5.85
N PHE A 84 -2.50 -5.62 -4.71
CA PHE A 84 -3.95 -5.73 -4.59
C PHE A 84 -4.70 -4.61 -5.31
N LEU A 85 -4.16 -3.38 -5.33
CA LEU A 85 -4.68 -2.30 -6.18
C LEU A 85 -4.76 -2.75 -7.64
N TRP A 86 -3.68 -3.31 -8.19
CA TRP A 86 -3.69 -3.78 -9.57
C TRP A 86 -4.56 -5.01 -9.79
N THR A 87 -4.73 -5.84 -8.77
CA THR A 87 -5.63 -7.00 -8.82
C THR A 87 -7.09 -6.54 -8.90
N ILE A 88 -7.49 -5.53 -8.12
CA ILE A 88 -8.82 -4.92 -8.15
C ILE A 88 -9.07 -4.23 -9.50
N VAL A 89 -8.07 -3.52 -10.02
CA VAL A 89 -8.17 -2.80 -11.31
C VAL A 89 -8.37 -3.78 -12.48
N LYS A 90 -7.68 -4.93 -12.48
CA LYS A 90 -7.75 -5.94 -13.54
C LYS A 90 -8.98 -6.85 -13.47
N ASN A 91 -9.45 -7.18 -12.27
CA ASN A 91 -10.42 -8.26 -12.08
C ASN A 91 -11.85 -7.72 -12.08
N ASP A 92 -12.65 -8.17 -13.03
CA ASP A 92 -14.09 -7.92 -13.11
C ASP A 92 -14.91 -8.75 -12.10
N LYS A 93 -14.29 -9.75 -11.46
CA LYS A 93 -14.92 -10.55 -10.41
C LYS A 93 -14.86 -9.86 -9.05
N LYS A 94 -15.85 -10.18 -8.22
CA LYS A 94 -15.96 -9.70 -6.84
C LYS A 94 -14.79 -10.25 -6.02
N ILE A 95 -13.85 -9.39 -5.71
CA ILE A 95 -12.80 -9.63 -4.72
C ILE A 95 -13.39 -9.27 -3.35
N ASP A 96 -13.11 -10.08 -2.34
CA ASP A 96 -13.47 -9.72 -0.96
C ASP A 96 -12.50 -8.68 -0.42
N LEU A 97 -12.88 -7.41 -0.58
CA LEU A 97 -12.09 -6.26 -0.17
C LEU A 97 -11.88 -6.24 1.35
N GLU A 98 -12.90 -6.62 2.12
CA GLU A 98 -12.83 -6.61 3.58
C GLU A 98 -11.80 -7.63 4.07
N GLU A 99 -11.79 -8.83 3.48
CA GLU A 99 -10.83 -9.87 3.83
C GLU A 99 -9.38 -9.48 3.49
N ILE A 100 -9.16 -8.83 2.35
CA ILE A 100 -7.82 -8.30 1.99
C ILE A 100 -7.37 -7.25 2.99
N VAL A 101 -8.24 -6.27 3.27
CA VAL A 101 -7.95 -5.18 4.21
C VAL A 101 -7.62 -5.76 5.59
N HIS A 102 -8.42 -6.71 6.07
CA HIS A 102 -8.19 -7.38 7.34
C HIS A 102 -6.84 -8.09 7.33
N THR A 103 -6.60 -8.98 6.37
CA THR A 103 -5.38 -9.80 6.27
C THR A 103 -4.12 -8.93 6.20
N LEU A 104 -4.10 -7.92 5.33
CA LEU A 104 -2.96 -7.00 5.20
C LEU A 104 -2.70 -6.25 6.51
N THR A 105 -3.75 -5.79 7.18
CA THR A 105 -3.64 -5.07 8.45
C THR A 105 -3.07 -5.97 9.54
N GLU A 106 -3.59 -7.19 9.69
CA GLU A 106 -3.08 -8.16 10.66
C GLU A 106 -1.59 -8.46 10.40
N MET A 107 -1.23 -8.84 9.18
CA MET A 107 0.16 -9.14 8.82
C MET A 107 1.12 -7.98 9.15
N TYR A 108 0.75 -6.75 8.77
CA TYR A 108 1.60 -5.59 9.01
C TYR A 108 1.66 -5.23 10.49
N THR A 109 0.53 -5.23 11.18
CA THR A 109 0.48 -4.82 12.59
C THR A 109 1.14 -5.84 13.50
N THR A 110 0.85 -7.13 13.36
CA THR A 110 1.49 -8.21 14.11
C THR A 110 2.98 -8.35 13.79
N GLY A 111 3.37 -8.09 12.54
CA GLY A 111 4.79 -8.15 12.15
C GLY A 111 5.62 -6.98 12.65
N LEU A 112 5.05 -5.77 12.68
CA LEU A 112 5.78 -4.53 12.98
C LEU A 112 5.64 -4.04 14.42
N TYR A 113 4.43 -4.11 14.99
CA TYR A 113 4.12 -3.56 16.30
C TYR A 113 4.25 -4.61 17.41
N LYS A 114 4.54 -4.15 18.63
CA LYS A 114 4.65 -4.97 19.84
C LYS A 114 3.31 -5.17 20.55
#